data_AF-A0A661WXJ7-F1
#
_entry.id   AF-A0A661WXJ7-F1
#
_cell.length_a   1.000
_cell.length_b   1.000
_cell.length_c   1.000
_cell.angle_alpha   90.00
_cell.angle_beta   90.00
_cell.angle_gamma   90.00
#
_symmetry.space_group_name_H-M   'P 1'
#
loop_
_entity.id
_entity.type
_entity.pdbx_description
1 polymer ?
#
loop_
_entity_poly.entity_id
_entity_poly.type
_entity_poly.pdbx_seq_one_letter_code
_entity_poly.pdbx_strand_id
1 'polypeptide(L)'
;MHVKIGTCGFSVGRKKYFKFFKIVEIQKTFYDFVKEETLNKWREEAPSDFEFSFKVIQLLTHPLNSPTYRRMKDVKKFKENSLKYVKSWRRFQMFLGQDLWFSSFQSPLKETVQTRRIL
;
A
#
# COMPACT_ATOMS: atom_id res chain seq x y z
N MET A 1 -2.50 12.20 21.59
CA MET A 1 -2.64 10.93 20.83
C MET A 1 -3.78 11.11 19.84
N HIS A 2 -3.52 11.05 18.53
CA HIS A 2 -4.57 11.16 17.51
C HIS A 2 -4.93 9.76 17.00
N VAL A 3 -6.20 9.39 17.10
CA VAL A 3 -6.72 8.11 16.61
C VAL A 3 -7.53 8.37 15.34
N LYS A 4 -7.25 7.61 14.27
CA LYS A 4 -8.03 7.64 13.03
C LYS A 4 -8.69 6.29 12.81
N ILE A 5 -9.96 6.32 12.43
CA ILE A 5 -10.77 5.13 12.18
C ILE A 5 -11.12 5.10 10.70
N GLY A 6 -11.01 3.92 10.09
CA GLY A 6 -11.33 3.66 8.69
C GLY A 6 -11.51 2.17 8.46
N THR A 7 -11.71 1.78 7.19
CA THR A 7 -11.91 0.37 6.81
C THR A 7 -10.81 -0.15 5.89
N CYS A 8 -10.74 -1.48 5.78
CA CYS A 8 -9.97 -2.17 4.75
C CYS A 8 -10.71 -2.09 3.42
N GLY A 9 -10.19 -1.27 2.51
CA GLY A 9 -10.81 -0.93 1.24
C GLY A 9 -12.00 0.00 1.38
N PHE A 10 -12.56 0.38 0.24
CA PHE A 10 -13.77 1.20 0.17
C PHE A 10 -14.99 0.31 0.30
N SER A 11 -15.62 0.29 1.48
CA SER A 11 -16.84 -0.49 1.75
C SER A 11 -18.09 0.06 1.04
N VAL A 12 -18.02 1.32 0.60
CA VAL A 12 -19.04 2.02 -0.19
C VAL A 12 -18.37 2.84 -1.29
N GLY A 13 -19.14 3.49 -2.17
CA GLY A 13 -18.59 4.38 -3.18
C GLY A 13 -17.69 5.48 -2.58
N ARG A 14 -16.54 5.75 -3.22
CA ARG A 14 -15.48 6.63 -2.70
C ARG A 14 -15.98 8.01 -2.25
N LYS A 15 -16.82 8.67 -3.06
CA LYS A 15 -17.46 9.95 -2.69
C LYS A 15 -18.23 9.91 -1.39
N LYS A 16 -18.91 8.78 -1.09
CA LYS A 16 -19.63 8.58 0.18
C LYS A 16 -18.62 8.28 1.28
N TYR A 17 -17.64 7.42 1.00
CA TYR A 17 -16.60 7.03 1.95
C TYR A 17 -15.85 8.24 2.53
N PHE A 18 -15.41 9.17 1.67
CA PHE A 18 -14.67 10.38 2.06
C PHE A 18 -15.46 11.34 2.97
N LYS A 19 -16.79 11.20 3.05
CA LYS A 19 -17.63 11.98 3.98
C LYS A 19 -17.63 11.42 5.38
N PHE A 20 -17.40 10.11 5.55
CA PHE A 20 -17.52 9.42 6.83
C PHE A 20 -16.17 9.12 7.48
N PHE A 21 -15.14 8.87 6.68
CA PHE A 21 -13.82 8.51 7.17
C PHE A 21 -12.74 9.45 6.65
N LYS A 22 -11.66 9.56 7.41
CA LYS A 22 -10.47 10.34 7.07
C LYS A 22 -9.29 9.48 6.62
N ILE A 23 -9.43 8.16 6.71
CA ILE A 23 -8.41 7.20 6.31
C ILE A 23 -9.04 5.95 5.67
N VAL A 24 -8.31 5.31 4.77
CA VAL A 24 -8.63 3.98 4.23
C VAL A 24 -7.37 3.13 4.14
N GLU A 25 -7.47 1.85 4.46
CA GLU A 25 -6.40 0.89 4.17
C GLU A 25 -6.64 0.26 2.79
N ILE A 26 -5.74 0.47 1.84
CA ILE A 26 -5.84 -0.12 0.51
C ILE A 26 -5.24 -1.52 0.54
N GLN A 27 -6.11 -2.51 0.41
CA GLN A 27 -5.72 -3.92 0.34
C GLN A 27 -5.19 -4.33 -1.04
N LYS A 28 -5.56 -3.60 -2.11
CA LYS A 28 -5.27 -4.02 -3.48
C LYS A 28 -3.77 -4.16 -3.76
N THR A 29 -2.95 -3.30 -3.15
CA THR A 29 -1.48 -3.32 -3.23
C THR A 29 -0.84 -4.58 -2.65
N PHE A 30 -1.56 -5.29 -1.76
CA PHE A 30 -1.09 -6.58 -1.26
C PHE A 30 -1.03 -7.63 -2.38
N TYR A 31 -2.07 -7.69 -3.21
CA TYR A 31 -2.20 -8.75 -4.22
C TYR A 31 -1.50 -8.40 -5.52
N ASP A 32 -1.57 -7.14 -5.94
CA ASP A 32 -1.06 -6.71 -7.23
C ASP A 32 -0.65 -5.24 -7.18
N PHE A 33 0.14 -4.82 -8.17
CA PHE A 33 0.48 -3.43 -8.34
C PHE A 33 -0.75 -2.63 -8.79
N VAL A 34 -0.89 -1.45 -8.20
CA VAL A 34 -1.91 -0.48 -8.62
C VAL A 34 -1.26 0.45 -9.64
N LYS A 35 -1.95 0.71 -10.76
CA LYS A 35 -1.44 1.62 -11.78
C LYS A 35 -1.37 3.06 -11.24
N GLU A 36 -0.40 3.82 -11.70
CA GLU A 36 -0.18 5.21 -11.29
C GLU A 36 -1.43 6.07 -11.54
N GLU A 37 -2.11 5.88 -12.67
CA GLU A 37 -3.33 6.64 -12.99
C GLU A 37 -4.47 6.36 -11.98
N THR A 38 -4.51 5.16 -11.41
CA THR A 38 -5.51 4.81 -10.39
C THR A 38 -5.22 5.52 -9.07
N LEU A 39 -3.94 5.66 -8.71
CA LEU A 39 -3.54 6.36 -7.49
C LEU A 39 -3.82 7.86 -7.62
N ASN A 40 -3.43 8.46 -8.75
CA ASN A 40 -3.70 9.86 -9.04
C ASN A 40 -5.19 10.16 -8.95
N LYS A 41 -6.02 9.32 -9.58
CA LYS A 41 -7.48 9.42 -9.47
C LYS A 41 -7.98 9.33 -8.03
N TRP A 42 -7.44 8.44 -7.20
CA TRP A 42 -7.83 8.37 -5.79
C TRP A 42 -7.45 9.63 -5.02
N ARG A 43 -6.29 10.22 -5.30
CA ARG A 43 -5.87 11.48 -4.67
C ARG A 43 -6.72 12.65 -5.11
N GLU A 44 -7.01 12.76 -6.41
CA GLU A 44 -7.86 13.82 -6.98
C GLU A 44 -9.29 13.76 -6.43
N GLU A 45 -9.84 12.55 -6.24
CA GLU A 45 -11.19 12.39 -5.68
C GLU A 45 -11.23 12.61 -4.15
N ALA A 46 -10.10 12.46 -3.46
CA ALA A 46 -10.04 12.52 -2.01
C ALA A 46 -9.85 13.96 -1.49
N PRO A 47 -10.41 14.29 -0.31
CA PRO A 47 -10.10 15.52 0.39
C PRO A 47 -8.59 15.69 0.62
N SER A 48 -8.11 16.94 0.69
CA SER A 48 -6.69 17.23 0.91
C SER A 48 -6.14 16.66 2.22
N ASP A 49 -6.99 16.56 3.25
CA ASP A 49 -6.66 16.01 4.58
C ASP A 49 -6.90 14.50 4.72
N PHE A 50 -7.30 13.82 3.64
CA PHE A 50 -7.56 12.40 3.64
C PHE A 50 -6.27 11.58 3.49
N GLU A 51 -6.16 10.52 4.29
CA GLU A 51 -5.00 9.64 4.34
C GLU A 51 -5.26 8.28 3.72
N PHE A 52 -4.21 7.72 3.14
CA PHE A 52 -4.21 6.37 2.59
C PHE A 52 -3.17 5.54 3.32
N SER A 53 -3.62 4.43 3.90
CA SER A 53 -2.75 3.37 4.38
C SER A 53 -2.69 2.27 3.31
N PHE A 54 -1.58 1.54 3.24
CA PHE A 54 -1.38 0.52 2.22
C PHE A 54 -0.80 -0.74 2.82
N LYS A 55 -1.29 -1.88 2.32
CA LYS A 55 -0.62 -3.15 2.59
C LYS A 55 0.62 -3.28 1.72
N VAL A 56 1.72 -3.68 2.34
CA VAL A 56 2.94 -4.09 1.65
C VAL A 56 2.61 -5.24 0.71
N ILE A 57 3.20 -5.22 -0.49
CA ILE A 57 2.94 -6.25 -1.50
C ILE A 57 3.35 -7.64 -1.00
N GLN A 58 2.56 -8.66 -1.36
CA GLN A 58 2.82 -10.05 -0.96
C GLN A 58 4.20 -10.55 -1.42
N LEU A 59 4.76 -9.97 -2.48
CA LEU A 59 6.07 -10.33 -3.02
C LEU A 59 7.23 -10.07 -2.07
N LEU A 60 7.07 -9.10 -1.16
CA LEU A 60 8.06 -8.80 -0.14
C LEU A 60 7.79 -9.53 1.17
N THR A 61 6.57 -10.04 1.35
CA THR A 61 6.09 -10.52 2.66
C THR A 61 5.78 -12.01 2.70
N HIS A 62 5.63 -12.68 1.56
CA HIS A 62 5.20 -14.07 1.47
C HIS A 62 6.07 -14.86 0.48
N PRO A 63 6.24 -16.18 0.71
CA PRO A 63 6.91 -17.05 -0.25
C PRO A 63 6.05 -17.26 -1.51
N LEU A 64 6.70 -17.43 -2.68
CA LEU A 64 6.03 -17.56 -3.99
C LEU A 64 5.06 -18.76 -4.10
N ASN A 65 5.15 -19.74 -3.19
CA ASN A 65 4.25 -20.89 -3.12
C ASN A 65 2.98 -20.62 -2.30
N SER A 66 2.83 -19.43 -1.71
CA SER A 66 1.64 -19.06 -0.94
C SER A 66 0.38 -19.11 -1.81
N PRO A 67 -0.77 -19.63 -1.31
CA PRO A 67 -2.05 -19.63 -2.04
C PRO A 67 -2.51 -18.23 -2.49
N THR A 68 -2.02 -17.17 -1.84
CA THR A 68 -2.37 -15.78 -2.15
C THR A 68 -1.92 -15.32 -3.53
N TYR A 69 -0.90 -15.96 -4.11
CA TYR A 69 -0.40 -15.65 -5.46
C TYR A 69 -1.40 -16.00 -6.56
N ARG A 70 -2.40 -16.86 -6.31
CA ARG A 70 -3.50 -17.14 -7.25
C ARG A 70 -4.30 -15.89 -7.61
N ARG A 71 -4.27 -14.85 -6.77
CA ARG A 71 -4.98 -13.58 -6.99
C ARG A 71 -4.14 -12.53 -7.72
N MET A 72 -2.84 -12.77 -7.88
CA MET A 72 -1.95 -11.86 -8.60
C MET A 72 -2.07 -12.14 -10.10
N LYS A 73 -2.19 -11.08 -10.91
CA LYS A 73 -2.35 -11.26 -12.35
C LYS A 73 -1.05 -11.61 -13.08
N ASP A 74 0.09 -11.17 -12.54
CA ASP A 74 1.35 -11.16 -13.30
C ASP A 74 2.59 -11.52 -12.45
N VAL A 75 2.62 -12.74 -11.89
CA VAL A 75 3.72 -13.24 -11.05
C VAL A 75 5.06 -13.31 -11.81
N LYS A 76 5.02 -13.67 -13.10
CA LYS A 76 6.22 -13.85 -13.95
C LYS A 76 7.02 -12.55 -14.10
N LYS A 77 6.32 -11.42 -14.11
CA LYS A 77 6.87 -10.09 -14.38
C LYS A 77 7.85 -9.61 -13.29
N PHE A 78 7.73 -10.13 -12.05
CA PHE A 78 8.64 -9.77 -10.95
C PHE A 78 10.07 -10.25 -11.15
N LYS A 79 10.27 -11.48 -11.69
CA LYS A 79 11.62 -12.03 -11.90
C LYS A 79 12.46 -11.17 -12.85
N GLU A 80 11.83 -10.50 -13.81
CA GLU A 80 12.52 -9.73 -14.85
C GLU A 80 12.62 -8.21 -14.56
N ASN A 81 11.82 -7.66 -13.64
CA ASN A 81 11.64 -6.20 -13.54
C ASN A 81 11.77 -5.60 -12.12
N SER A 82 12.47 -6.27 -11.20
CA SER A 82 12.69 -5.83 -9.80
C SER A 82 12.96 -4.32 -9.64
N LEU A 83 13.82 -3.74 -10.49
CA LEU A 83 14.14 -2.31 -10.49
C LEU A 83 12.99 -1.38 -10.90
N LYS A 84 12.15 -1.79 -11.86
CA LYS A 84 10.95 -1.04 -12.25
C LYS A 84 9.95 -1.01 -11.09
N TYR A 85 9.88 -2.09 -10.31
CA TYR A 85 9.00 -2.18 -9.14
C TYR A 85 9.46 -1.34 -7.96
N VAL A 86 10.76 -1.30 -7.66
CA VAL A 86 11.31 -0.38 -6.64
C VAL A 86 11.05 1.09 -7.02
N LYS A 87 11.15 1.44 -8.30
CA LYS A 87 10.81 2.80 -8.78
C LYS A 87 9.33 3.12 -8.65
N SER A 88 8.45 2.16 -8.93
CA SER A 88 7.00 2.30 -8.74
C SER A 88 6.67 2.48 -7.26
N TRP A 89 7.33 1.71 -6.37
CA TRP A 89 7.20 1.82 -4.92
C TRP A 89 7.78 3.13 -4.37
N ARG A 90 8.89 3.65 -4.93
CA ARG A 90 9.40 4.99 -4.61
C ARG A 90 8.44 6.10 -5.04
N ARG A 91 7.87 6.04 -6.25
CA ARG A 91 6.80 6.97 -6.66
C ARG A 91 5.59 6.90 -5.73
N PHE A 92 5.32 5.71 -5.20
CA PHE A 92 4.27 5.49 -4.23
C PHE A 92 4.56 6.14 -2.87
N GLN A 93 5.80 6.02 -2.38
CA GLN A 93 6.25 6.75 -1.19
C GLN A 93 6.19 8.26 -1.40
N MET A 94 6.52 8.74 -2.61
CA MET A 94 6.38 10.16 -2.97
C MET A 94 4.91 10.62 -3.03
N PHE A 95 4.01 9.78 -3.55
CA PHE A 95 2.56 10.03 -3.58
C PHE A 95 1.96 10.17 -2.18
N LEU A 96 2.51 9.46 -1.20
CA LEU A 96 2.02 9.45 0.18
C LEU A 96 2.48 10.65 1.00
N GLY A 97 3.36 11.51 0.46
CA GLY A 97 4.10 12.46 1.28
C GLY A 97 5.04 11.72 2.25
N GLN A 98 6.13 12.33 2.67
CA GLN A 98 7.17 11.65 3.46
C GLN A 98 6.74 11.21 4.88
N ASP A 99 5.46 11.35 5.24
CA ASP A 99 4.93 11.11 6.59
C ASP A 99 4.26 9.74 6.74
N LEU A 100 4.82 8.69 6.14
CA LEU A 100 4.39 7.32 6.47
C LEU A 100 5.03 6.88 7.79
N TRP A 101 4.31 7.11 8.87
CA TRP A 101 4.47 6.39 10.11
C TRP A 101 4.17 4.90 9.84
N PHE A 102 5.22 4.08 9.74
CA PHE A 102 5.09 2.63 9.67
C PHE A 102 4.45 2.13 10.96
N SER A 103 3.14 1.88 10.97
CA SER A 103 2.51 1.12 12.04
C SER A 103 2.51 -0.37 11.67
N SER A 104 3.44 -1.09 12.30
CA SER A 104 3.42 -2.53 12.57
C SER A 104 3.44 -3.47 11.34
N PHE A 105 4.66 -3.91 11.05
CA PHE A 105 5.01 -5.01 10.16
C PHE A 105 4.93 -6.33 10.93
N GLN A 106 4.15 -7.30 10.42
CA GLN A 106 4.29 -8.70 10.81
C GLN A 106 4.70 -9.47 9.56
N SER A 107 6.01 -9.65 9.38
CA SER A 107 6.57 -10.54 8.38
C SER A 107 6.64 -11.97 8.91
N PRO A 108 6.31 -12.98 8.09
CA PRO A 108 6.60 -14.38 8.40
C PRO A 108 8.10 -14.70 8.33
N LEU A 109 8.89 -13.87 7.64
CA LEU A 109 10.35 -13.95 7.65
C LEU A 109 10.83 -13.18 8.89
N LYS A 110 11.42 -13.90 9.86
CA LYS A 110 11.98 -13.38 11.12
C LYS A 110 13.22 -12.50 10.89
N GLU A 111 13.16 -11.53 9.99
CA GLU A 111 14.14 -10.47 9.88
C GLU A 111 13.42 -9.15 10.13
N THR A 112 13.49 -8.73 11.39
CA THR A 112 13.14 -7.39 11.83
C THR A 112 14.15 -6.44 11.19
N VAL A 113 13.80 -5.83 10.06
CA VAL A 113 14.60 -4.73 9.51
C VAL A 113 14.42 -3.54 10.45
N GLN A 114 15.32 -3.42 11.42
CA GLN A 114 15.40 -2.31 12.35
C GLN A 114 16.12 -1.15 11.67
N THR A 115 15.37 -0.30 10.98
CA THR A 115 15.93 0.92 10.38
C THR A 115 16.31 1.91 11.48
N ARG A 116 17.62 2.11 11.66
CA ARG A 116 18.16 3.16 12.53
C ARG A 116 18.03 4.52 11.87
N ARG A 117 17.69 5.50 12.72
CA ARG A 117 17.70 6.94 12.50
C ARG A 117 19.09 7.36 11.97
N ILE A 118 19.16 7.93 10.77
CA ILE A 118 20.26 8.83 10.40
C ILE A 118 19.62 10.20 10.31
N LEU A 119 20.17 11.12 11.10
CA LEU A 119 19.74 12.49 11.35
C LEU A 119 19.59 13.30 10.06
#